data_AF-A0A7S0WS82-F1
#
_entry.id   AF-A0A7S0WS82-F1
#
_cell.length_a   1.000
_cell.length_b   1.000
_cell.length_c   1.000
_cell.angle_alpha   90.00
_cell.angle_beta   90.00
_cell.angle_gamma   90.00
#
_symmetry.space_group_name_H-M   'P 1'
#
loop_
_entity.id
_entity.type
_entity.pdbx_description
1 polymer ?
#
loop_
_entity_poly.entity_id
_entity_poly.type
_entity_poly.pdbx_seq_one_letter_code
_entity_poly.pdbx_strand_id
1 'polypeptide(L)'
;MVAVLNEQGIAPGIKVDEGLVPLEGGLEGETWTKGLENLAAAAREYKAQGAEFAKWRATIKVQQGGPSDKAIERNAEDLASYAAICQVSGLVPIVEPEILIDGHHDIGRFQAVTERVIAETFTHMWRKGVHLEGALLKPQMVIPGADYAGGKATPEEVAHHTVTALRRVVPPALPGILFLSGGQSEEEATLNLNAINVAARQMGRAPWSLSFSYGRALQHSVLKTWAANQAAVADAQAMALALAEANSRAALGNYSGPHPTTASTESLRENFRGWSGAAPAH
;
A
#
# COMPACT_ATOMS: atom_id res chain seq x y z
N MET A 1 -16.43 7.35 -16.44
CA MET A 1 -15.09 7.08 -15.87
C MET A 1 -14.55 5.71 -16.27
N VAL A 2 -15.28 4.60 -16.04
CA VAL A 2 -14.82 3.25 -16.46
C VAL A 2 -14.44 3.17 -17.96
N ALA A 3 -15.26 3.75 -18.85
CA ALA A 3 -14.95 3.79 -20.29
C ALA A 3 -13.61 4.46 -20.60
N VAL A 4 -13.30 5.59 -19.93
CA VAL A 4 -12.05 6.34 -20.12
C VAL A 4 -10.83 5.49 -19.74
N LEU A 5 -10.94 4.68 -18.68
CA LEU A 5 -9.88 3.76 -18.26
C LEU A 5 -9.70 2.63 -19.28
N ASN A 6 -10.80 2.01 -19.71
CA ASN A 6 -10.78 0.90 -20.66
C ASN A 6 -10.22 1.31 -22.03
N GLU A 7 -10.55 2.51 -22.52
CA GLU A 7 -9.99 3.06 -23.77
C GLU A 7 -8.47 3.20 -23.73
N GLN A 8 -7.88 3.31 -22.54
CA GLN A 8 -6.44 3.39 -22.31
C GLN A 8 -5.82 2.05 -21.86
N GLY A 9 -6.60 0.95 -21.85
CA GLY A 9 -6.14 -0.35 -21.38
C GLY A 9 -5.88 -0.42 -19.86
N ILE A 10 -6.47 0.50 -19.08
CA ILE A 10 -6.34 0.55 -17.62
C ILE A 10 -7.50 -0.21 -16.99
N ALA A 11 -7.20 -1.25 -16.22
CA ALA A 11 -8.21 -1.99 -15.46
C ALA A 11 -8.85 -1.09 -14.38
N PRO A 12 -10.18 -0.95 -14.32
CA PRO A 12 -10.85 -0.23 -13.24
C PRO A 12 -10.84 -1.04 -11.95
N GLY A 13 -10.63 -0.37 -10.81
CA GLY A 13 -10.72 -1.01 -9.49
C GLY A 13 -11.53 -0.19 -8.51
N ILE A 14 -11.96 -0.84 -7.44
CA ILE A 14 -12.86 -0.25 -6.44
C ILE A 14 -12.35 -0.47 -5.01
N LYS A 15 -12.42 0.58 -4.17
CA LYS A 15 -12.22 0.44 -2.72
C LYS A 15 -13.53 -0.03 -2.10
N VAL A 16 -13.48 -1.15 -1.37
CA VAL A 16 -14.69 -1.78 -0.81
C VAL A 16 -14.71 -1.84 0.71
N ASP A 17 -13.62 -1.48 1.38
CA ASP A 17 -13.64 -1.30 2.84
C ASP A 17 -14.40 -0.02 3.22
N GLU A 18 -15.13 -0.09 4.33
CA GLU A 18 -15.91 1.03 4.87
C GLU A 18 -15.13 1.88 5.89
N GLY A 19 -13.83 1.62 6.06
CA GLY A 19 -12.95 2.38 6.93
C GLY A 19 -12.64 1.71 8.27
N LEU A 20 -11.78 2.39 9.01
CA LEU A 20 -11.20 1.90 10.26
C LEU A 20 -12.12 2.17 11.45
N VAL A 21 -12.10 1.25 12.40
CA VAL A 21 -12.80 1.34 13.68
C VAL A 21 -11.87 0.90 14.81
N PRO A 22 -12.01 1.47 16.03
CA PRO A 22 -11.18 1.06 17.17
C PRO A 22 -11.30 -0.43 17.47
N LEU A 23 -10.17 -1.06 17.77
CA LEU A 23 -10.16 -2.43 18.25
C LEU A 23 -10.41 -2.44 19.75
N GLU A 24 -11.62 -2.79 20.15
CA GLU A 24 -11.98 -2.94 21.56
C GLU A 24 -11.06 -3.96 22.24
N GLY A 25 -10.48 -3.59 23.39
CA GLY A 25 -9.50 -4.42 24.10
C GLY A 25 -8.17 -4.62 23.36
N GLY A 26 -7.89 -3.83 22.32
CA GLY A 26 -6.56 -3.66 21.73
C GLY A 26 -5.73 -2.61 22.49
N LEU A 27 -4.48 -2.44 22.07
CA LEU A 27 -3.64 -1.33 22.53
C LEU A 27 -4.13 0.00 21.95
N GLU A 28 -3.68 1.11 22.54
CA GLU A 28 -4.07 2.46 22.11
C GLU A 28 -3.79 2.69 20.62
N GLY A 29 -4.83 3.12 19.89
CA GLY A 29 -4.76 3.40 18.46
C GLY A 29 -4.74 2.16 17.56
N GLU A 30 -4.92 0.95 18.09
CA GLU A 30 -5.16 -0.24 17.27
C GLU A 30 -6.59 -0.24 16.73
N THR A 31 -6.73 -0.71 15.49
CA THR A 31 -7.98 -0.67 14.73
C THR A 31 -8.23 -1.99 14.02
N TRP A 32 -9.47 -2.23 13.64
CA TRP A 32 -9.83 -3.17 12.58
C TRP A 32 -10.63 -2.44 11.50
N THR A 33 -10.94 -3.12 10.40
CA THR A 33 -11.58 -2.50 9.24
C THR A 33 -12.95 -3.12 9.01
N LYS A 34 -13.98 -2.30 8.81
CA LYS A 34 -15.36 -2.78 8.59
C LYS A 34 -15.75 -2.86 7.11
N GLY A 35 -16.83 -3.59 6.82
CA GLY A 35 -17.42 -3.67 5.47
C GLY A 35 -17.59 -5.09 4.91
N LEU A 36 -17.51 -6.14 5.72
CA LEU A 36 -17.64 -7.53 5.24
C LEU A 36 -19.10 -7.94 5.03
N GLU A 37 -20.01 -7.38 5.82
CA GLU A 37 -21.40 -7.80 5.97
C GLU A 37 -22.17 -7.83 4.64
N ASN A 38 -21.94 -6.83 3.79
CA ASN A 38 -22.62 -6.69 2.48
C ASN A 38 -21.66 -6.86 1.29
N LEU A 39 -20.41 -7.25 1.53
CA LEU A 39 -19.34 -7.22 0.54
C LEU A 39 -19.66 -8.10 -0.68
N ALA A 40 -20.24 -9.29 -0.49
CA ALA A 40 -20.50 -10.21 -1.59
C ALA A 40 -21.53 -9.70 -2.60
N ALA A 41 -22.53 -8.94 -2.13
CA ALA A 41 -23.51 -8.31 -3.01
C ALA A 41 -22.90 -7.09 -3.71
N ALA A 42 -22.21 -6.23 -2.96
CA ALA A 42 -21.54 -5.05 -3.49
C ALA A 42 -20.47 -5.41 -4.52
N ALA A 43 -19.64 -6.43 -4.27
CA ALA A 43 -18.59 -6.88 -5.17
C ALA A 43 -19.14 -7.37 -6.52
N ARG A 44 -20.25 -8.11 -6.51
CA ARG A 44 -20.93 -8.55 -7.75
C ARG A 44 -21.50 -7.39 -8.54
N GLU A 45 -22.07 -6.40 -7.84
CA GLU A 45 -22.55 -5.18 -8.47
C GLU A 45 -21.39 -4.39 -9.10
N TYR A 46 -20.28 -4.20 -8.38
CA TYR A 46 -19.10 -3.52 -8.93
C TYR A 46 -18.50 -4.26 -10.12
N LYS A 47 -18.48 -5.60 -10.09
CA LYS A 47 -18.05 -6.40 -11.24
C LYS A 47 -18.96 -6.17 -12.45
N ALA A 48 -20.28 -6.15 -12.25
CA ALA A 48 -21.24 -5.84 -13.31
C ALA A 48 -21.06 -4.41 -13.88
N GLN A 49 -20.59 -3.47 -13.07
CA GLN A 49 -20.25 -2.10 -13.47
C GLN A 49 -18.85 -1.97 -14.10
N GLY A 50 -18.09 -3.07 -14.24
CA GLY A 50 -16.81 -3.11 -14.94
C GLY A 50 -15.56 -3.00 -14.06
N ALA A 51 -15.68 -3.12 -12.73
CA ALA A 51 -14.50 -3.28 -11.88
C ALA A 51 -13.84 -4.65 -12.11
N GLU A 52 -12.52 -4.68 -12.18
CA GLU A 52 -11.71 -5.90 -12.37
C GLU A 52 -11.00 -6.32 -11.08
N PHE A 53 -10.74 -5.36 -10.19
CA PHE A 53 -10.10 -5.62 -8.89
C PHE A 53 -10.71 -4.79 -7.78
N ALA A 54 -10.51 -5.24 -6.55
CA ALA A 54 -10.91 -4.55 -5.34
C ALA A 54 -9.71 -4.19 -4.47
N LYS A 55 -9.89 -3.25 -3.54
CA LYS A 55 -8.90 -2.91 -2.52
C LYS A 55 -9.56 -2.83 -1.14
N TRP A 56 -8.90 -3.41 -0.15
CA TRP A 56 -9.25 -3.32 1.26
C TRP A 56 -8.01 -2.97 2.09
N ARG A 57 -8.09 -1.88 2.85
CA ARG A 57 -7.00 -1.39 3.68
C ARG A 57 -7.22 -1.72 5.15
N ALA A 58 -6.30 -2.48 5.73
CA ALA A 58 -6.12 -2.61 7.17
C ALA A 58 -4.95 -1.75 7.66
N THR A 59 -4.94 -1.38 8.94
CA THR A 59 -3.82 -0.65 9.55
C THR A 59 -3.31 -1.29 10.83
N ILE A 60 -1.99 -1.40 10.92
CA ILE A 60 -1.27 -1.95 12.08
C ILE A 60 -0.28 -0.91 12.59
N LYS A 61 -0.30 -0.65 13.90
CA LYS A 61 0.54 0.39 14.53
C LYS A 61 1.76 -0.23 15.22
N VAL A 62 2.95 0.31 14.94
CA VAL A 62 4.17 -0.02 15.70
C VAL A 62 4.25 0.88 16.91
N GLN A 63 4.31 0.27 18.10
CA GLN A 63 4.40 1.00 19.36
C GLN A 63 5.07 0.15 20.44
N GLN A 64 5.33 0.73 21.61
CA GLN A 64 5.86 -0.02 22.73
C GLN A 64 4.92 -1.17 23.11
N GLY A 65 5.45 -2.40 23.15
CA GLY A 65 4.65 -3.61 23.41
C GLY A 65 3.72 -4.04 22.26
N GLY A 66 3.69 -3.33 21.14
CA GLY A 66 2.81 -3.60 20.00
C GLY A 66 3.54 -3.70 18.64
N PRO A 67 2.84 -4.10 17.57
CA PRO A 67 1.40 -4.41 17.53
C PRO A 67 1.03 -5.68 18.33
N SER A 68 -0.16 -5.65 18.93
CA SER A 68 -0.71 -6.77 19.69
C SER A 68 -1.05 -7.94 18.78
N ASP A 69 -1.00 -9.18 19.30
CA ASP A 69 -1.44 -10.37 18.55
C ASP A 69 -2.90 -10.20 18.10
N LYS A 70 -3.76 -9.66 18.96
CA LYS A 70 -5.17 -9.39 18.67
C LYS A 70 -5.37 -8.51 17.43
N ALA A 71 -4.59 -7.44 17.31
CA ALA A 71 -4.69 -6.53 16.16
C ALA A 71 -4.21 -7.18 14.87
N ILE A 72 -3.13 -7.97 14.93
CA ILE A 72 -2.63 -8.69 13.76
C ILE A 72 -3.63 -9.75 13.31
N GLU A 73 -4.06 -10.62 14.23
CA GLU A 73 -4.97 -11.74 13.95
C GLU A 73 -6.31 -11.24 13.39
N ARG A 74 -6.91 -10.21 14.01
CA ARG A 74 -8.18 -9.66 13.56
C ARG A 74 -8.09 -9.10 12.13
N ASN A 75 -7.08 -8.27 11.85
CA ASN A 75 -6.94 -7.67 10.53
C ASN A 75 -6.55 -8.70 9.46
N ALA A 76 -5.71 -9.69 9.81
CA ALA A 76 -5.35 -10.79 8.91
C ALA A 76 -6.58 -11.63 8.53
N GLU A 77 -7.45 -11.95 9.50
CA GLU A 77 -8.69 -12.67 9.24
C GLU A 77 -9.66 -11.88 8.36
N ASP A 78 -9.84 -10.58 8.64
CA ASP A 78 -10.74 -9.71 7.88
C ASP A 78 -10.25 -9.59 6.42
N LEU A 79 -8.94 -9.36 6.22
CA LEU A 79 -8.32 -9.31 4.89
C LEU A 79 -8.49 -10.62 4.12
N ALA A 80 -8.31 -11.77 4.78
CA ALA A 80 -8.49 -13.07 4.13
C ALA A 80 -9.95 -13.33 3.75
N SER A 81 -10.90 -12.93 4.61
CA SER A 81 -12.34 -13.05 4.34
C SER A 81 -12.75 -12.14 3.17
N TYR A 82 -12.27 -10.89 3.15
CA TYR A 82 -12.44 -9.97 2.03
C TYR A 82 -11.90 -10.56 0.72
N ALA A 83 -10.69 -11.13 0.74
CA ALA A 83 -10.05 -11.68 -0.44
C ALA A 83 -10.84 -12.86 -1.03
N ALA A 84 -11.28 -13.79 -0.17
CA ALA A 84 -12.11 -14.91 -0.59
C ALA A 84 -13.44 -14.45 -1.21
N ILE A 85 -14.10 -13.46 -0.60
CA ILE A 85 -15.36 -12.89 -1.11
C ILE A 85 -15.15 -12.22 -2.48
N CYS A 86 -14.05 -11.49 -2.67
CA CYS A 86 -13.74 -10.86 -3.96
C CYS A 86 -13.57 -11.90 -5.07
N GLN A 87 -12.83 -12.98 -4.80
CA GLN A 87 -12.55 -14.01 -5.81
C GLN A 87 -13.83 -14.71 -6.27
N VAL A 88 -14.72 -15.11 -5.34
CA VAL A 88 -16.01 -15.71 -5.73
C VAL A 88 -16.95 -14.71 -6.42
N SER A 89 -16.70 -13.41 -6.27
CA SER A 89 -17.44 -12.33 -6.93
C SER A 89 -16.81 -11.88 -8.25
N GLY A 90 -15.71 -12.49 -8.68
CA GLY A 90 -15.03 -12.18 -9.94
C GLY A 90 -14.13 -10.93 -9.90
N LEU A 91 -13.67 -10.52 -8.71
CA LEU A 91 -12.72 -9.42 -8.51
C LEU A 91 -11.39 -9.94 -7.97
N VAL A 92 -10.28 -9.44 -8.53
CA VAL A 92 -8.94 -9.67 -7.96
C VAL A 92 -8.80 -8.85 -6.66
N PRO A 93 -8.53 -9.45 -5.49
CA PRO A 93 -8.31 -8.69 -4.27
C PRO A 93 -6.88 -8.15 -4.18
N ILE A 94 -6.76 -6.83 -4.04
CA ILE A 94 -5.56 -6.19 -3.49
C ILE A 94 -5.68 -6.21 -1.97
N VAL A 95 -4.79 -6.96 -1.31
CA VAL A 95 -4.72 -7.15 0.14
C VAL A 95 -3.72 -6.14 0.72
N GLU A 96 -4.18 -5.17 1.51
CA GLU A 96 -3.36 -4.06 2.03
C GLU A 96 -3.25 -4.09 3.57
N PRO A 97 -2.33 -4.89 4.15
CA PRO A 97 -2.01 -4.86 5.58
C PRO A 97 -1.00 -3.73 5.87
N GLU A 98 -1.43 -2.47 5.83
CA GLU A 98 -0.53 -1.32 6.01
C GLU A 98 -0.01 -1.25 7.45
N ILE A 99 1.31 -1.33 7.62
CA ILE A 99 1.94 -0.98 8.88
C ILE A 99 2.27 0.51 8.85
N LEU A 100 1.78 1.24 9.84
CA LEU A 100 1.91 2.69 9.92
C LEU A 100 3.35 3.10 10.23
N ILE A 101 3.83 4.13 9.54
CA ILE A 101 5.17 4.68 9.66
C ILE A 101 5.40 5.49 10.95
N ASP A 102 4.36 5.74 11.76
CA ASP A 102 4.43 6.62 12.91
C ASP A 102 5.24 6.03 14.06
N GLY A 103 6.01 6.88 14.75
CA GLY A 103 6.78 6.51 15.94
C GLY A 103 8.29 6.51 15.73
N HIS A 104 8.98 6.08 16.78
CA HIS A 104 10.44 6.20 16.94
C HIS A 104 11.19 4.88 16.68
N HIS A 105 10.58 3.93 15.97
CA HIS A 105 11.18 2.62 15.73
C HIS A 105 12.25 2.69 14.64
N ASP A 106 13.31 1.90 14.78
CA ASP A 106 14.30 1.74 13.72
C ASP A 106 13.79 0.83 12.58
N ILE A 107 14.55 0.78 11.48
CA ILE A 107 14.21 -0.02 10.31
C ILE A 107 14.21 -1.53 10.60
N GLY A 108 15.02 -2.00 11.56
CA GLY A 108 15.07 -3.41 11.95
C GLY A 108 13.79 -3.85 12.67
N ARG A 109 13.29 -3.03 13.59
CA ARG A 109 11.99 -3.23 14.25
C ARG A 109 10.86 -3.20 13.22
N PHE A 110 10.90 -2.27 12.27
CA PHE A 110 9.88 -2.18 11.22
C PHE A 110 9.89 -3.41 10.31
N GLN A 111 11.08 -3.93 9.97
CA GLN A 111 11.22 -5.18 9.23
C GLN A 111 10.61 -6.36 9.99
N ALA A 112 10.94 -6.52 11.28
CA ALA A 112 10.43 -7.62 12.10
C ALA A 112 8.89 -7.59 12.21
N VAL A 113 8.30 -6.40 12.37
CA VAL A 113 6.83 -6.26 12.37
C VAL A 113 6.25 -6.56 11.00
N THR A 114 6.89 -6.12 9.93
CA THR A 114 6.49 -6.41 8.54
C THR A 114 6.44 -7.91 8.26
N GLU A 115 7.47 -8.65 8.65
CA GLU A 115 7.52 -10.10 8.52
C GLU A 115 6.36 -10.77 9.28
N ARG A 116 6.16 -10.39 10.55
CA ARG A 116 5.10 -10.96 11.39
C ARG A 116 3.70 -10.72 10.84
N VAL A 117 3.39 -9.49 10.43
CA VAL A 117 2.05 -9.12 9.92
C VAL A 117 1.75 -9.79 8.58
N ILE A 118 2.71 -9.78 7.65
CA ILE A 118 2.51 -10.37 6.32
C ILE A 118 2.41 -11.90 6.44
N ALA A 119 3.23 -12.53 7.28
CA ALA A 119 3.14 -13.99 7.52
C ALA A 119 1.76 -14.39 8.07
N GLU A 120 1.21 -13.64 9.03
CA GLU A 120 -0.12 -13.92 9.56
C GLU A 120 -1.21 -13.70 8.51
N THR A 121 -1.08 -12.65 7.69
CA THR A 121 -2.01 -12.37 6.58
C THR A 121 -2.07 -13.55 5.60
N PHE A 122 -0.93 -14.09 5.16
CA PHE A 122 -0.91 -15.26 4.28
C PHE A 122 -1.43 -16.52 4.96
N THR A 123 -1.16 -16.70 6.26
CA THR A 123 -1.70 -17.82 7.04
C THR A 123 -3.23 -17.84 7.01
N HIS A 124 -3.86 -16.69 7.23
CA HIS A 124 -5.31 -16.56 7.14
C HIS A 124 -5.83 -16.70 5.70
N MET A 125 -5.15 -16.14 4.71
CA MET A 125 -5.51 -16.30 3.29
C MET A 125 -5.53 -17.78 2.88
N TRP A 126 -4.54 -18.57 3.29
CA TRP A 126 -4.53 -20.01 3.04
C TRP A 126 -5.66 -20.74 3.75
N ARG A 127 -5.92 -20.43 5.03
CA ARG A 127 -7.02 -21.05 5.80
C ARG A 127 -8.39 -20.77 5.20
N LYS A 128 -8.58 -19.58 4.58
CA LYS A 128 -9.82 -19.21 3.89
C LYS A 128 -9.88 -19.69 2.43
N GLY A 129 -8.84 -20.40 1.95
CA GLY A 129 -8.81 -20.95 0.60
C GLY A 129 -8.62 -19.91 -0.50
N VAL A 130 -7.97 -18.77 -0.21
CA VAL A 130 -7.70 -17.74 -1.20
C VAL A 130 -6.71 -18.25 -2.25
N HIS A 131 -7.06 -18.10 -3.53
CA HIS A 131 -6.20 -18.47 -4.65
C HIS A 131 -5.13 -17.39 -4.88
N LEU A 132 -3.89 -17.62 -4.47
CA LEU A 132 -2.86 -16.58 -4.44
C LEU A 132 -2.48 -16.05 -5.83
N GLU A 133 -2.53 -16.90 -6.85
CA GLU A 133 -2.26 -16.54 -8.25
C GLU A 133 -3.25 -15.50 -8.78
N GLY A 134 -4.43 -15.41 -8.17
CA GLY A 134 -5.48 -14.44 -8.45
C GLY A 134 -5.62 -13.36 -7.38
N ALA A 135 -4.53 -13.00 -6.68
CA ALA A 135 -4.51 -11.95 -5.66
C ALA A 135 -3.27 -11.04 -5.80
N LEU A 136 -3.29 -9.87 -5.16
CA LEU A 136 -2.15 -8.96 -5.11
C LEU A 136 -1.91 -8.49 -3.67
N LEU A 137 -0.66 -8.27 -3.31
CA LEU A 137 -0.29 -7.69 -2.00
C LEU A 137 0.02 -6.20 -2.18
N LYS A 138 -0.47 -5.36 -1.27
CA LYS A 138 -0.12 -3.95 -1.18
C LYS A 138 0.46 -3.63 0.20
N PRO A 139 1.76 -3.87 0.41
CA PRO A 139 2.43 -3.54 1.66
C PRO A 139 3.06 -2.14 1.57
N GLN A 140 3.51 -1.63 2.71
CA GLN A 140 4.48 -0.55 2.80
C GLN A 140 5.90 -1.04 2.47
N MET A 141 6.77 -0.11 2.08
CA MET A 141 8.22 -0.33 2.09
C MET A 141 8.73 -0.34 3.53
N VAL A 142 9.81 -1.08 3.80
CA VAL A 142 10.42 -1.14 5.13
C VAL A 142 11.33 0.08 5.32
N ILE A 143 10.88 1.03 6.14
CA ILE A 143 11.57 2.29 6.45
C ILE A 143 11.64 2.51 7.98
N PRO A 144 12.54 3.37 8.49
CA PRO A 144 12.47 3.82 9.87
C PRO A 144 11.18 4.58 10.16
N GLY A 145 10.78 4.61 11.42
CA GLY A 145 9.63 5.40 11.86
C GLY A 145 9.84 6.89 11.59
N ALA A 146 8.74 7.59 11.29
CA ALA A 146 8.75 9.01 10.92
C ALA A 146 9.37 9.92 11.99
N ASP A 147 9.36 9.48 13.25
CA ASP A 147 9.88 10.22 14.40
C ASP A 147 11.22 9.61 14.90
N TYR A 148 11.84 8.70 14.13
CA TYR A 148 13.11 8.05 14.49
C TYR A 148 14.27 9.04 14.51
N ALA A 149 14.97 9.13 15.65
CA ALA A 149 16.07 10.08 15.84
C ALA A 149 17.33 9.74 15.02
N GLY A 150 17.47 8.51 14.50
CA GLY A 150 18.62 8.09 13.70
C GLY A 150 18.61 8.58 12.24
N GLY A 151 17.58 9.32 11.83
CA GLY A 151 17.46 9.86 10.48
C GLY A 151 16.78 8.93 9.49
N LYS A 152 16.71 9.36 8.22
CA LYS A 152 16.13 8.58 7.13
C LYS A 152 17.14 7.54 6.64
N ALA A 153 16.63 6.34 6.30
CA ALA A 153 17.42 5.31 5.65
C ALA A 153 17.68 5.67 4.18
N THR A 154 18.80 5.20 3.62
CA THR A 154 19.05 5.35 2.18
C THR A 154 18.15 4.42 1.36
N PRO A 155 17.93 4.68 0.05
CA PRO A 155 17.17 3.78 -0.81
C PRO A 155 17.70 2.34 -0.83
N GLU A 156 19.02 2.15 -0.73
CA GLU A 156 19.67 0.84 -0.69
C GLU A 156 19.35 0.08 0.61
N GLU A 157 19.36 0.79 1.75
CA GLU A 157 18.95 0.21 3.04
C GLU A 157 17.48 -0.19 3.01
N VAL A 158 16.59 0.73 2.57
CA VAL A 158 15.16 0.45 2.39
C VAL A 158 14.95 -0.76 1.49
N ALA A 159 15.67 -0.83 0.37
CA ALA A 159 15.59 -1.94 -0.58
C ALA A 159 16.02 -3.28 0.05
N HIS A 160 17.15 -3.30 0.76
CA HIS A 160 17.66 -4.51 1.40
C HIS A 160 16.67 -5.05 2.44
N HIS A 161 16.20 -4.19 3.35
CA HIS A 161 15.26 -4.57 4.40
C HIS A 161 13.90 -5.00 3.81
N THR A 162 13.39 -4.29 2.80
CA THR A 162 12.11 -4.61 2.14
C THR A 162 12.17 -5.94 1.41
N VAL A 163 13.16 -6.15 0.53
CA VAL A 163 13.27 -7.40 -0.24
C VAL A 163 13.53 -8.59 0.68
N THR A 164 14.33 -8.41 1.73
CA THR A 164 14.59 -9.46 2.73
C THR A 164 13.32 -9.87 3.46
N ALA A 165 12.52 -8.91 3.96
CA ALA A 165 11.25 -9.20 4.60
C ALA A 165 10.32 -10.00 3.68
N LEU A 166 10.09 -9.49 2.46
CA LEU A 166 9.16 -10.12 1.52
C LEU A 166 9.59 -11.54 1.14
N ARG A 167 10.89 -11.77 0.92
CA ARG A 167 11.42 -13.11 0.62
C ARG A 167 11.24 -14.13 1.73
N ARG A 168 11.13 -13.69 2.98
CA ARG A 168 10.93 -14.59 4.13
C ARG A 168 9.49 -15.05 4.29
N VAL A 169 8.52 -14.26 3.83
CA VAL A 169 7.11 -14.44 4.23
C VAL A 169 6.10 -14.43 3.09
N VAL A 170 6.44 -13.93 1.91
CA VAL A 170 5.54 -13.95 0.75
C VAL A 170 5.74 -15.26 -0.03
N PRO A 171 4.67 -15.98 -0.39
CA PRO A 171 4.77 -17.17 -1.23
C PRO A 171 4.96 -16.82 -2.71
N PRO A 172 5.79 -17.55 -3.48
CA PRO A 172 6.06 -17.26 -4.90
C PRO A 172 4.85 -17.43 -5.82
N ALA A 173 3.75 -18.04 -5.34
CA ALA A 173 2.50 -18.17 -6.10
C ALA A 173 1.78 -16.82 -6.30
N LEU A 174 2.01 -15.83 -5.43
CA LEU A 174 1.49 -14.48 -5.66
C LEU A 174 2.11 -13.93 -6.96
N PRO A 175 1.38 -13.22 -7.83
CA PRO A 175 1.94 -12.65 -9.05
C PRO A 175 2.67 -11.32 -8.85
N GLY A 176 2.25 -10.52 -7.85
CA GLY A 176 2.76 -9.15 -7.72
C GLY A 176 2.52 -8.50 -6.37
N ILE A 177 3.43 -7.58 -6.06
CA ILE A 177 3.45 -6.73 -4.87
C ILE A 177 3.45 -5.28 -5.34
N LEU A 178 2.43 -4.52 -4.94
CA LEU A 178 2.21 -3.15 -5.35
C LEU A 178 2.38 -2.23 -4.14
N PHE A 179 3.56 -1.65 -3.95
CA PHE A 179 3.85 -0.86 -2.75
C PHE A 179 2.92 0.36 -2.62
N LEU A 180 2.46 0.62 -1.39
CA LEU A 180 1.91 1.93 -1.03
C LEU A 180 3.05 2.90 -0.72
N SER A 181 2.85 4.19 -1.05
CA SER A 181 3.88 5.21 -0.79
C SER A 181 3.94 5.63 0.68
N GLY A 182 2.85 5.44 1.43
CA GLY A 182 2.76 5.90 2.82
C GLY A 182 2.96 7.42 2.89
N GLY A 183 3.74 7.89 3.86
CA GLY A 183 4.09 9.31 4.05
C GLY A 183 5.36 9.77 3.32
N GLN A 184 5.93 8.94 2.45
CA GLN A 184 7.10 9.30 1.63
C GLN A 184 6.72 10.42 0.66
N SER A 185 7.68 11.29 0.33
CA SER A 185 7.55 12.23 -0.80
C SER A 185 7.47 11.50 -2.14
N GLU A 186 7.05 12.21 -3.20
CA GLU A 186 6.97 11.64 -4.56
C GLU A 186 8.34 11.11 -5.04
N GLU A 187 9.42 11.84 -4.74
CA GLU A 187 10.77 11.47 -5.12
C GLU A 187 11.29 10.28 -4.31
N GLU A 188 11.11 10.28 -2.98
CA GLU A 188 11.52 9.16 -2.13
C GLU A 188 10.84 7.86 -2.53
N ALA A 189 9.53 7.89 -2.78
CA ALA A 189 8.78 6.71 -3.20
C ALA A 189 9.28 6.13 -4.54
N THR A 190 9.69 7.00 -5.47
CA THR A 190 10.26 6.60 -6.77
C THR A 190 11.67 6.01 -6.59
N LEU A 191 12.54 6.68 -5.84
CA LEU A 191 13.92 6.24 -5.59
C LEU A 191 13.97 4.90 -4.84
N ASN A 192 13.13 4.74 -3.82
CA ASN A 192 13.05 3.51 -3.05
C ASN A 192 12.51 2.35 -3.88
N LEU A 193 11.47 2.57 -4.71
CA LEU A 193 10.97 1.54 -5.62
C LEU A 193 12.03 1.09 -6.63
N ASN A 194 12.81 2.05 -7.15
CA ASN A 194 13.90 1.76 -8.07
C ASN A 194 14.98 0.90 -7.39
N ALA A 195 15.43 1.31 -6.21
CA ALA A 195 16.42 0.58 -5.43
C ALA A 195 15.94 -0.84 -5.06
N ILE A 196 14.66 -1.00 -4.70
CA ILE A 196 14.03 -2.31 -4.45
C ILE A 196 14.16 -3.23 -5.66
N ASN A 197 13.84 -2.74 -6.86
CA ASN A 197 13.93 -3.53 -8.08
C ASN A 197 15.38 -3.86 -8.47
N VAL A 198 16.33 -2.95 -8.24
CA VAL A 198 17.77 -3.21 -8.42
C VAL A 198 18.26 -4.29 -7.45
N ALA A 199 17.98 -4.14 -6.16
CA ALA A 199 18.37 -5.10 -5.12
C ALA A 199 17.75 -6.48 -5.36
N ALA A 200 16.46 -6.54 -5.72
CA ALA A 200 15.78 -7.80 -6.02
C ALA A 200 16.48 -8.58 -7.14
N ARG A 201 16.99 -7.91 -8.18
CA ARG A 201 17.77 -8.55 -9.25
C ARG A 201 19.11 -9.08 -8.74
N GLN A 202 19.84 -8.27 -7.97
CA GLN A 202 21.13 -8.64 -7.39
C GLN A 202 21.02 -9.84 -6.44
N MET A 203 19.89 -9.98 -5.74
CA MET A 203 19.63 -11.09 -4.83
C MET A 203 19.12 -12.37 -5.53
N GLY A 204 19.16 -12.45 -6.87
CA GLY A 204 18.71 -13.63 -7.63
C GLY A 204 17.27 -13.54 -8.14
N ARG A 205 16.79 -12.32 -8.43
CA ARG A 205 15.42 -11.96 -8.86
C ARG A 205 14.35 -12.24 -7.81
N ALA A 206 13.37 -11.34 -7.68
CA ALA A 206 12.16 -11.64 -6.92
C ALA A 206 11.25 -12.56 -7.77
N PRO A 207 10.56 -13.55 -7.15
CA PRO A 207 9.57 -14.36 -7.87
C PRO A 207 8.28 -13.57 -8.17
N TRP A 208 8.10 -12.39 -7.55
CA TRP A 208 6.99 -11.47 -7.76
C TRP A 208 7.38 -10.30 -8.65
N SER A 209 6.40 -9.71 -9.33
CA SER A 209 6.53 -8.34 -9.82
C SER A 209 6.53 -7.36 -8.65
N LEU A 210 7.48 -6.41 -8.63
CA LEU A 210 7.60 -5.36 -7.60
C LEU A 210 7.27 -4.01 -8.23
N SER A 211 6.07 -3.49 -7.98
CA SER A 211 5.56 -2.27 -8.60
C SER A 211 4.87 -1.37 -7.57
N PHE A 212 4.07 -0.40 -8.00
CA PHE A 212 3.48 0.64 -7.16
C PHE A 212 1.96 0.66 -7.21
N SER A 213 1.34 1.02 -6.09
CA SER A 213 -0.06 1.43 -5.97
C SER A 213 -0.12 2.74 -5.18
N TYR A 214 0.29 3.81 -5.84
CA TYR A 214 0.48 5.12 -5.23
C TYR A 214 -0.77 6.01 -5.39
N GLY A 215 -1.12 6.71 -4.31
CA GLY A 215 -2.05 7.83 -4.35
C GLY A 215 -1.26 9.13 -4.39
N ARG A 216 -0.90 9.64 -3.20
CA ARG A 216 -0.22 10.93 -3.05
C ARG A 216 1.10 11.05 -3.81
N ALA A 217 1.90 9.98 -3.86
CA ALA A 217 3.16 9.98 -4.60
C ALA A 217 3.01 10.11 -6.14
N LEU A 218 1.78 10.04 -6.68
CA LEU A 218 1.46 10.29 -8.09
C LEU A 218 0.61 11.53 -8.31
N GLN A 219 0.13 12.18 -7.23
CA GLN A 219 -0.94 13.17 -7.33
C GLN A 219 -0.61 14.51 -6.66
N HIS A 220 0.36 14.58 -5.74
CA HIS A 220 0.63 15.81 -4.98
C HIS A 220 1.04 16.97 -5.89
N SER A 221 2.03 16.77 -6.77
CA SER A 221 2.43 17.80 -7.73
C SER A 221 1.34 18.09 -8.76
N VAL A 222 0.62 17.07 -9.23
CA VAL A 222 -0.50 17.24 -10.17
C VAL A 222 -1.57 18.17 -9.60
N LEU A 223 -1.97 17.94 -8.35
CA LEU A 223 -2.97 18.74 -7.66
C LEU A 223 -2.48 20.16 -7.39
N LYS A 224 -1.19 20.35 -7.02
CA LYS A 224 -0.59 21.68 -6.87
C LYS A 224 -0.57 22.45 -8.18
N THR A 225 -0.14 21.82 -9.29
CA THR A 225 -0.13 22.43 -10.63
C THR A 225 -1.53 22.86 -11.05
N TRP A 226 -2.52 21.98 -10.86
CA TRP A 226 -3.91 22.29 -11.20
C TRP A 226 -4.51 23.39 -10.31
N ALA A 227 -4.23 23.37 -9.00
CA ALA A 227 -4.71 24.40 -8.07
C ALA A 227 -4.12 25.78 -8.37
N ALA A 228 -2.87 25.84 -8.86
CA ALA A 228 -2.24 27.10 -9.25
C ALA A 228 -2.89 27.73 -10.50
N ASN A 229 -3.35 26.92 -11.45
CA ASN A 229 -4.07 27.39 -12.63
C ASN A 229 -5.03 26.33 -13.22
N GLN A 230 -6.31 26.42 -12.85
CA GLN A 230 -7.32 25.47 -13.32
C GLN A 230 -7.61 25.54 -14.82
N ALA A 231 -7.22 26.62 -15.51
CA ALA A 231 -7.36 26.73 -16.96
C ALA A 231 -6.25 25.97 -17.70
N ALA A 232 -5.11 25.68 -17.05
CA ALA A 232 -3.97 24.99 -17.62
C ALA A 232 -4.03 23.46 -17.34
N VAL A 233 -5.14 22.82 -17.73
CA VAL A 233 -5.34 21.37 -17.51
C VAL A 233 -4.23 20.53 -18.15
N ALA A 234 -3.71 20.96 -19.30
CA ALA A 234 -2.63 20.28 -20.02
C ALA A 234 -1.34 20.16 -19.18
N ASP A 235 -1.01 21.17 -18.37
CA ASP A 235 0.19 21.16 -17.54
C ASP A 235 0.06 20.15 -16.39
N ALA A 236 -1.13 20.06 -15.78
CA ALA A 236 -1.42 19.05 -14.75
C ALA A 236 -1.41 17.63 -15.35
N GLN A 237 -1.92 17.45 -16.57
CA GLN A 237 -1.85 16.17 -17.29
C GLN A 237 -0.40 15.78 -17.63
N ALA A 238 0.41 16.73 -18.07
CA ALA A 238 1.84 16.51 -18.34
C ALA A 238 2.59 16.09 -17.07
N MET A 239 2.29 16.72 -15.93
CA MET A 239 2.84 16.33 -14.63
C MET A 239 2.43 14.90 -14.24
N ALA A 240 1.16 14.55 -14.43
CA ALA A 240 0.66 13.21 -14.13
C ALA A 240 1.37 12.13 -14.97
N LEU A 241 1.56 12.40 -16.27
CA LEU A 241 2.31 11.51 -17.17
C LEU A 241 3.77 11.38 -16.74
N ALA A 242 4.44 12.49 -16.42
CA ALA A 242 5.84 12.48 -15.99
C ALA A 242 6.06 11.67 -14.71
N LEU A 243 5.17 11.79 -13.72
CA LEU A 243 5.20 11.00 -12.48
C LEU A 243 4.93 9.51 -12.75
N ALA A 244 3.98 9.20 -13.63
CA ALA A 244 3.70 7.82 -14.03
C ALA A 244 4.89 7.18 -14.76
N GLU A 245 5.55 7.91 -15.64
CA GLU A 245 6.76 7.46 -16.33
C GLU A 245 7.94 7.24 -15.38
N ALA A 246 8.15 8.15 -14.42
CA ALA A 246 9.21 8.00 -13.42
C ALA A 246 9.04 6.69 -12.63
N ASN A 247 7.82 6.43 -12.16
CA ASN A 247 7.50 5.23 -11.40
C ASN A 247 7.49 3.95 -12.27
N SER A 248 7.10 4.05 -13.54
CA SER A 248 7.23 2.96 -14.52
C SER A 248 8.70 2.55 -14.71
N ARG A 249 9.62 3.53 -14.87
CA ARG A 249 11.06 3.27 -14.93
C ARG A 249 11.60 2.69 -13.62
N ALA A 250 11.10 3.16 -12.47
CA ALA A 250 11.50 2.66 -11.15
C ALA A 250 11.04 1.21 -10.91
N ALA A 251 9.82 0.84 -11.35
CA ALA A 251 9.36 -0.55 -11.33
C ALA A 251 10.22 -1.48 -12.21
N LEU A 252 10.92 -0.92 -13.20
CA LEU A 252 11.92 -1.61 -14.00
C LEU A 252 13.35 -1.47 -13.45
N GLY A 253 13.57 -0.89 -12.27
CA GLY A 253 14.89 -0.69 -11.69
C GLY A 253 15.85 0.12 -12.56
N ASN A 254 15.31 0.97 -13.45
CA ASN A 254 16.05 1.73 -14.46
C ASN A 254 15.73 3.24 -14.39
N TYR A 255 15.16 3.71 -13.28
CA TYR A 255 14.93 5.13 -13.09
C TYR A 255 16.27 5.86 -12.85
N SER A 256 16.48 6.94 -13.60
CA SER A 256 17.65 7.81 -13.50
C SER A 256 17.25 9.23 -13.89
N GLY A 257 18.07 10.20 -13.49
CA GLY A 257 17.83 11.62 -13.79
C GLY A 257 16.97 12.34 -12.74
N PRO A 258 16.64 13.62 -13.00
CA PRO A 258 15.90 14.45 -12.07
C PRO A 258 14.45 14.00 -11.94
N HIS A 259 13.92 14.05 -10.72
CA HIS A 259 12.52 13.73 -10.45
C HIS A 259 11.59 14.84 -10.98
N PRO A 260 10.47 14.50 -11.64
CA PRO A 260 9.59 15.50 -12.26
C PRO A 260 8.76 16.31 -11.26
N THR A 261 8.75 15.92 -9.99
CA THR A 261 8.01 16.63 -8.93
C THR A 261 8.35 18.13 -8.91
N THR A 262 7.32 18.96 -8.74
CA THR A 262 7.47 20.40 -8.49
C THR A 262 7.43 20.74 -6.99
N ALA A 263 7.25 19.73 -6.13
CA ALA A 263 7.18 19.85 -4.69
C ALA A 263 8.26 18.96 -4.04
N SER A 264 9.54 19.30 -4.22
CA SER A 264 10.62 18.40 -3.80
C SER A 264 10.79 18.33 -2.27
N THR A 265 10.85 17.10 -1.75
CA THR A 265 11.15 16.66 -0.36
C THR A 265 10.07 16.83 0.72
N GLU A 266 8.90 17.40 0.41
CA GLU A 266 7.80 17.49 1.38
C GLU A 266 7.32 16.09 1.79
N SER A 267 7.34 15.80 3.10
CA SER A 267 6.70 14.59 3.61
C SER A 267 5.20 14.63 3.31
N LEU A 268 4.68 13.52 2.80
CA LEU A 268 3.25 13.34 2.55
C LEU A 268 2.56 12.69 3.76
N ARG A 269 3.15 12.72 4.96
CA ARG A 269 2.53 12.19 6.18
C ARG A 269 1.25 12.97 6.50
N GLU A 270 0.16 12.25 6.75
CA GLU A 270 -1.10 12.85 7.20
C GLU A 270 -1.42 12.44 8.65
N ASN A 271 -2.06 13.38 9.35
CA ASN A 271 -2.57 13.20 10.71
C ASN A 271 -3.96 12.52 10.71
N PHE A 272 -4.73 12.63 9.62
CA PHE A 272 -6.04 12.00 9.48
C PHE A 272 -5.95 10.74 8.62
N ARG A 273 -6.41 9.59 9.14
CA ARG A 273 -6.23 8.28 8.48
C ARG A 273 -7.51 7.46 8.36
N GLY A 274 -8.65 8.13 8.34
CA GLY A 274 -9.99 7.51 8.35
C GLY A 274 -10.57 7.31 9.75
N TRP A 275 -9.80 7.62 10.81
CA TRP A 275 -10.25 7.71 12.19
C TRP A 275 -9.41 8.76 12.93
N SER A 276 -10.05 9.69 13.63
CA SER A 276 -9.40 10.58 14.58
C SER A 276 -9.69 10.03 15.96
N GLY A 277 -8.68 9.67 16.75
CA GLY A 277 -8.85 9.06 18.07
C GLY A 277 -9.57 9.89 19.15
N ALA A 278 -10.28 10.94 18.76
CA ALA A 278 -11.23 11.62 19.62
C ALA A 278 -12.44 10.69 19.85
N ALA A 279 -12.65 10.31 21.11
CA ALA A 279 -13.97 9.88 21.54
C ALA A 279 -15.00 10.93 21.13
N PRO A 280 -16.22 10.54 20.71
CA PRO A 280 -17.27 11.52 20.46
C PRO A 280 -17.41 12.39 21.71
N ALA A 281 -17.31 13.71 21.54
CA ALA A 281 -17.63 14.64 22.60
C ALA A 281 -19.09 14.36 23.00
N HIS A 282 -19.30 13.89 24.21
CA HIS A 282 -20.61 13.73 24.83
C HIS A 282 -21.26 15.09 25.08
#